data_AF-A0A2V9RWD3-F1
#
_entry.id   AF-A0A2V9RWD3-F1
#
_cell.length_a   1.000
_cell.length_b   1.000
_cell.length_c   1.000
_cell.angle_alpha   90.00
_cell.angle_beta   90.00
_cell.angle_gamma   90.00
#
_symmetry.space_group_name_H-M   'P 1'
#
loop_
_entity.id
_entity.type
_entity.pdbx_description
1 polymer ?
#
loop_
_entity_poly.entity_id
_entity_poly.type
_entity_poly.pdbx_seq_one_letter_code
_entity_poly.pdbx_strand_id
1 'polypeptide(L)' 'MNLTLSVDEQTVARARKKAQALGKSLNQLIRDYLQRLAGGDDAERSIAEFRKLSGQGHSRGWRFNRDEIHERS' A
#
# COMPACT_ATOMS: atom_id res chain seq x y z
N MET A 1 -7.36 13.94 -11.78
CA MET A 1 -8.82 14.02 -12.03
C MET A 1 -9.47 14.75 -10.87
N ASN A 2 -10.44 15.63 -11.15
CA ASN A 2 -11.20 16.35 -10.13
C ASN A 2 -12.51 15.61 -9.86
N LEU A 3 -12.85 15.43 -8.58
CA LEU A 3 -14.04 14.72 -8.13
C LEU A 3 -14.88 15.66 -7.26
N THR A 4 -16.15 15.85 -7.62
CA THR A 4 -17.12 16.60 -6.82
C THR A 4 -18.01 15.61 -6.07
N LEU A 5 -18.13 15.79 -4.75
CA LEU A 5 -18.89 14.91 -3.86
C LEU A 5 -19.99 15.72 -3.17
N SER A 6 -21.24 15.25 -3.23
CA SER A 6 -22.34 15.77 -2.42
C SER A 6 -22.40 14.99 -1.10
N VAL A 7 -22.09 15.65 0.01
CA VAL A 7 -22.05 15.07 1.36
C VAL A 7 -22.60 16.08 2.35
N ASP A 8 -23.21 15.63 3.45
CA ASP A 8 -23.69 16.51 4.50
C ASP A 8 -22.53 17.27 5.19
N GLU A 9 -22.80 18.50 5.60
CA GLU A 9 -21.79 19.40 6.15
C GLU A 9 -21.20 18.88 7.47
N GLN A 10 -22.01 18.20 8.30
CA GLN A 10 -21.55 17.63 9.57
C GLN A 10 -20.53 16.51 9.34
N THR A 11 -20.73 15.68 8.33
CA THR A 11 -19.78 14.64 7.93
C THR A 11 -18.50 15.23 7.37
N VAL A 12 -18.58 16.29 6.56
CA VAL A 12 -17.38 17.00 6.08
C VAL A 12 -16.58 17.59 7.25
N ALA A 13 -17.25 18.19 8.24
CA ALA A 13 -16.60 18.74 9.43
C ALA A 13 -15.88 17.65 10.25
N ARG A 14 -16.56 16.52 10.50
CA ARG A 14 -15.96 15.36 11.20
C ARG A 14 -14.77 14.78 10.44
N ALA A 15 -14.89 14.64 9.11
CA ALA A 15 -13.83 14.13 8.27
C ALA A 15 -12.60 15.05 8.24
N ARG A 16 -12.80 16.38 8.20
CA ARG A 16 -11.71 17.37 8.30
C ARG A 16 -10.97 17.26 9.64
N LYS A 17 -11.69 17.17 10.75
CA LYS A 17 -11.08 17.00 12.08
C LYS A 17 -10.23 15.74 12.15
N LYS A 18 -10.72 14.62 11.60
CA LYS A 18 -9.98 13.36 11.52
C LYS A 18 -8.75 13.47 10.62
N ALA A 19 -8.86 14.13 9.47
CA ALA A 19 -7.73 14.34 8.57
C ALA A 19 -6.63 15.19 9.24
N GLN A 20 -7.00 16.27 9.92
CA GLN A 20 -6.08 17.13 10.66
C GLN A 20 -5.34 16.36 11.77
N ALA A 21 -6.05 15.52 12.53
CA ALA A 21 -5.42 14.66 13.54
C ALA A 21 -4.38 13.69 12.96
N LEU A 22 -4.52 13.34 11.68
CA LEU A 22 -3.56 12.51 10.93
C LEU A 22 -2.49 13.34 10.18
N GLY A 23 -2.47 14.67 10.35
CA GLY A 23 -1.56 15.57 9.63
C GLY A 23 -1.84 15.66 8.13
N LYS A 24 -3.07 15.33 7.69
CA LYS A 24 -3.47 15.28 6.28
C LYS A 24 -4.59 16.29 5.98
N SER A 25 -4.65 16.75 4.74
CA SER A 25 -5.85 17.42 4.22
C SER A 25 -6.96 16.41 3.94
N LEU A 26 -8.22 16.87 3.97
CA LEU A 26 -9.37 16.02 3.63
C LEU A 26 -9.23 15.41 2.22
N ASN A 27 -8.78 16.20 1.24
CA ASN A 27 -8.60 15.73 -0.13
C ASN A 27 -7.50 14.66 -0.25
N GLN A 28 -6.41 14.77 0.51
CA GLN A 28 -5.40 13.71 0.59
C GLN A 28 -5.99 12.44 1.20
N LEU A 29 -6.75 12.55 2.29
CA LEU A 29 -7.38 11.39 2.92
C LEU A 29 -8.36 10.68 1.99
N ILE A 30 -9.16 11.43 1.23
CA ILE A 30 -10.08 10.88 0.22
C ILE A 30 -9.31 10.15 -0.88
N ARG A 31 -8.21 10.76 -1.38
CA ARG A 31 -7.37 10.14 -2.39
C ARG A 31 -6.78 8.82 -1.92
N ASP A 32 -6.18 8.79 -0.73
CA ASP A 32 -5.61 7.58 -0.15
C ASP A 32 -6.67 6.48 0.01
N TYR A 33 -7.88 6.85 0.43
CA TYR A 33 -8.98 5.91 0.59
C TYR A 33 -9.44 5.32 -0.75
N LEU A 34 -9.61 6.17 -1.78
CA LEU A 34 -9.95 5.73 -3.12
C LEU A 34 -8.86 4.85 -3.74
N GLN A 35 -7.59 5.17 -3.50
CA GLN A 35 -6.47 4.38 -3.99
C GLN A 35 -6.41 2.99 -3.32
N ARG A 36 -6.66 2.91 -2.02
CA ARG A 36 -6.82 1.62 -1.31
C ARG A 36 -8.00 0.83 -1.85
N LEU A 37 -9.15 1.49 -2.01
CA LEU A 37 -10.37 0.87 -2.53
C LEU A 37 -10.17 0.34 -3.97
N ALA A 38 -9.42 1.06 -4.79
CA ALA A 38 -9.09 0.69 -6.17
C ALA A 38 -8.00 -0.40 -6.27
N GLY A 39 -7.57 -1.00 -5.15
CA GLY A 39 -6.60 -2.10 -5.16
C GLY A 39 -5.14 -1.66 -5.16
N GLY A 40 -4.84 -0.43 -4.72
CA GLY A 40 -3.46 0.00 -4.47
C GLY A 40 -2.74 -0.84 -3.40
N ASP A 41 -3.52 -1.40 -2.45
CA ASP A 41 -3.11 -2.42 -1.48
C ASP A 41 -3.91 -3.71 -1.75
N ASP A 42 -3.80 -4.26 -2.97
CA ASP A 42 -4.46 -5.53 -3.30
C ASP A 42 -3.72 -6.71 -2.66
N ALA A 43 -4.04 -6.96 -1.39
CA ALA A 43 -3.50 -8.06 -0.61
C ALA A 43 -3.73 -9.41 -1.30
N GLU A 44 -4.86 -9.60 -1.98
CA GLU A 44 -5.15 -10.83 -2.74
C GLU A 44 -4.20 -10.99 -3.92
N ARG A 45 -3.90 -9.90 -4.65
CA ARG A 45 -2.88 -9.91 -5.71
C ARG A 45 -1.49 -10.21 -5.16
N SER A 46 -1.10 -9.61 -4.05
CA SER A 46 0.19 -9.91 -3.40
C SER A 46 0.27 -11.36 -2.93
N ILE A 47 -0.81 -11.91 -2.37
CA ILE A 47 -0.90 -13.32 -1.97
C ILE A 47 -0.83 -14.23 -3.20
N ALA A 48 -1.52 -13.88 -4.29
CA ALA A 48 -1.48 -14.64 -5.54
C ALA A 48 -0.08 -14.65 -6.16
N GLU A 49 0.61 -13.52 -6.17
CA GLU A 49 2.00 -13.40 -6.62
C GLU A 49 2.95 -14.22 -5.73
N PHE A 50 2.82 -14.11 -4.41
CA PHE A 50 3.60 -14.91 -3.47
C PHE A 50 3.39 -16.41 -3.70
N ARG A 51 2.14 -16.87 -3.83
CA ARG A 51 1.82 -18.28 -4.14
C ARG A 51 2.40 -18.73 -5.47
N LYS A 52 2.36 -17.86 -6.48
CA LYS A 52 2.95 -18.14 -7.79
C LYS A 52 4.46 -18.35 -7.69
N LEU A 53 5.18 -17.49 -6.97
CA LEU A 53 6.64 -17.50 -6.94
C LEU A 53 7.24 -18.45 -5.90
N SER A 54 6.50 -18.76 -4.84
CA SER A 54 6.98 -19.61 -3.74
C SER A 54 7.26 -21.04 -4.19
N GLY A 55 8.30 -21.65 -3.62
CA GLY A 55 8.67 -23.04 -3.87
C GLY A 55 9.32 -23.31 -5.22
N GLN A 56 9.48 -22.30 -6.08
CA GLN A 56 10.16 -22.44 -7.38
C GLN A 56 11.69 -22.31 -7.29
N GLY A 57 12.22 -21.92 -6.13
CA GLY A 57 13.66 -21.71 -5.93
C GLY A 57 14.43 -23.03 -5.81
N HIS A 58 15.62 -23.08 -6.41
CA HIS A 58 16.55 -24.18 -6.24
C HIS A 58 17.93 -23.62 -5.88
N SER A 59 18.34 -23.77 -4.62
CA SER A 59 19.62 -23.23 -4.13
C SER A 59 20.84 -23.99 -4.67
N ARG A 60 20.66 -25.14 -5.35
CA ARG A 60 21.76 -26.02 -5.79
C ARG A 60 22.74 -26.37 -4.67
N GLY A 61 22.25 -26.47 -3.43
CA GLY A 61 23.07 -26.73 -2.24
C GLY A 61 23.80 -25.50 -1.70
N TRP A 62 23.69 -24.34 -2.33
CA TRP A 62 24.22 -23.09 -1.81
C TRP A 62 23.56 -22.75 -0.47
N ARG A 63 24.40 -22.34 0.48
CA ARG A 63 24.00 -21.87 1.81
C ARG A 63 24.14 -20.37 1.84
N PHE A 64 23.15 -19.70 2.41
CA PHE A 64 23.15 -18.25 2.53
C PHE A 64 24.45 -17.76 3.20
N ASN A 65 25.19 -16.93 2.48
CA ASN A 65 26.35 -16.22 2.98
C ASN A 65 26.14 -14.72 2.77
N ARG A 66 26.00 -13.97 3.87
CA ARG A 66 25.73 -12.54 3.82
C ARG A 66 26.90 -11.75 3.24
N ASP A 67 28.13 -12.18 3.52
CA ASP A 67 29.34 -11.47 3.12
C ASP A 67 29.54 -11.57 1.60
N GLU A 68 29.29 -12.74 1.02
CA GLU A 68 29.29 -12.99 -0.44
C GLU A 68 28.29 -12.08 -1.18
N ILE A 69 27.11 -11.82 -0.60
CA ILE A 69 26.06 -10.99 -1.23
C ILE A 69 26.41 -9.50 -1.20
N HIS A 70 27.19 -9.06 -0.22
CA HIS A 70 27.55 -7.65 -0.03
C HIS A 70 28.95 -7.31 -0.53
N GLU A 71 29.68 -8.29 -1.07
CA GLU A 71 30.97 -8.07 -1.71
C GLU A 71 30.74 -7.24 -2.99
N ARG A 72 31.18 -5.98 -2.95
CA ARG A 72 31.12 -5.08 -4.11
C ARG A 72 32.34 -5.36 -4.98
N SER A 73 32.10 -5.98 -6.13
CA SER A 73 33.05 -5.96 -7.27
C SER A 73 33.17 -4.57 -7.88
#